data_AF-A0A7X5TEI0-F1
#
_entry.id   AF-A0A7X5TEI0-F1
#
_cell.length_a   1.000
_cell.length_b   1.000
_cell.length_c   1.000
_cell.angle_alpha   90.00
_cell.angle_beta   90.00
_cell.angle_gamma   90.00
#
_symmetry.space_group_name_H-M   'P 1'
#
loop_
_entity.id
_entity.type
_entity.pdbx_description
1 polymer ?
#
loop_
_entity_poly.entity_id
_entity_poly.type
_entity_poly.pdbx_seq_one_letter_code
_entity_poly.pdbx_strand_id
1 'polypeptide(L)'
;MRNIGFSGGSSTKELGTVNDVVLFFECLKLFVELKYPEQNWHLLTDRLYKRYLRQEEIEDAKAQMEQVRQLFMNLPSSSVEWDTVRLANVEESRLDLSFPMLSDVFFRYFDAFSYCIESAKVNYEEFKSYPDYKYEPVKVVITDMPLYMEDQYRSLEEYDALSPDDLPFWLR
;
A
#
# COMPACT_ATOMS: atom_id res chain seq x y z
N MET A 1 -18.00 -5.25 4.37
CA MET A 1 -16.89 -4.51 3.73
C MET A 1 -15.77 -5.47 3.45
N ARG A 2 -14.94 -5.15 2.46
CA ARG A 2 -13.72 -5.90 2.18
C ARG A 2 -12.56 -5.37 3.01
N ASN A 3 -11.74 -6.26 3.54
CA ASN A 3 -10.48 -5.92 4.17
C ASN A 3 -9.36 -5.92 3.13
N ILE A 4 -8.45 -4.95 3.27
CA ILE A 4 -7.35 -4.69 2.36
C ILE A 4 -6.03 -4.74 3.15
N GLY A 5 -4.98 -5.20 2.49
CA GLY A 5 -3.65 -5.33 3.08
C GLY A 5 -2.52 -5.21 2.08
N PHE A 6 -1.30 -5.24 2.58
CA PHE A 6 -0.10 -5.45 1.76
C PHE A 6 0.25 -6.93 1.74
N SER A 7 0.64 -7.44 0.58
CA SER A 7 1.20 -8.77 0.37
C SER A 7 2.60 -8.63 -0.21
N GLY A 8 3.55 -9.48 0.19
CA GLY A 8 4.91 -9.52 -0.37
C GLY A 8 5.68 -10.72 0.13
N GLY A 9 6.29 -11.49 -0.77
CA GLY A 9 6.80 -12.83 -0.44
C GLY A 9 5.70 -13.69 0.18
N SER A 10 6.05 -14.45 1.22
CA SER A 10 5.14 -15.32 1.97
C SER A 10 4.26 -14.59 3.00
N SER A 11 4.27 -13.24 3.02
CA SER A 11 3.64 -12.44 4.07
C SER A 11 2.51 -11.55 3.56
N THR A 12 1.40 -11.58 4.29
CA THR A 12 0.28 -10.65 4.10
C THR A 12 -0.05 -9.94 5.42
N LYS A 13 -0.23 -8.62 5.37
CA LYS A 13 -0.54 -7.76 6.51
C LYS A 13 -1.80 -6.96 6.22
N GLU A 14 -2.86 -7.29 6.95
CA GLU A 14 -4.14 -6.57 6.88
C GLU A 14 -4.03 -5.17 7.52
N LEU A 15 -4.55 -4.18 6.79
CA LEU A 15 -4.44 -2.76 7.15
C LEU A 15 -5.77 -2.21 7.66
N GLY A 16 -6.87 -2.54 6.98
CA GLY A 16 -8.19 -1.98 7.30
C GLY A 16 -9.22 -2.24 6.21
N THR A 17 -10.26 -1.44 6.23
CA THR A 17 -11.30 -1.44 5.19
C THR A 17 -10.77 -0.86 3.88
N VAL A 18 -11.54 -1.02 2.81
CA VAL A 18 -11.29 -0.30 1.54
C VAL A 18 -11.13 1.20 1.75
N ASN A 19 -11.98 1.82 2.59
CA ASN A 19 -11.95 3.26 2.83
C ASN A 19 -10.68 3.68 3.57
N ASP A 20 -10.23 2.89 4.55
CA ASP A 20 -9.00 3.20 5.29
C ASP A 20 -7.79 3.24 4.35
N VAL A 21 -7.68 2.28 3.43
CA VAL A 21 -6.56 2.19 2.50
C VAL A 21 -6.64 3.26 1.41
N VAL A 22 -7.84 3.56 0.89
CA VAL A 22 -8.04 4.69 -0.03
C VAL A 22 -7.60 5.99 0.62
N LEU A 23 -8.02 6.23 1.86
CA LEU A 23 -7.68 7.43 2.62
C LEU A 23 -6.16 7.57 2.84
N PHE A 24 -5.44 6.47 3.10
CA PHE A 24 -3.97 6.52 3.16
C PHE A 24 -3.35 7.04 1.85
N PHE A 25 -3.78 6.49 0.70
CA PHE A 25 -3.27 6.92 -0.60
C PHE A 25 -3.75 8.33 -1.01
N GLU A 26 -4.94 8.75 -0.58
CA GLU A 26 -5.40 10.13 -0.75
C GLU A 26 -4.54 11.11 0.06
N CYS A 27 -4.21 10.78 1.31
CA CYS A 27 -3.28 11.57 2.12
C CYS A 27 -1.90 11.66 1.45
N LEU A 28 -1.40 10.55 0.91
CA LEU A 28 -0.15 10.52 0.18
C LEU A 28 -0.20 11.45 -1.04
N LYS A 29 -1.28 11.39 -1.84
CA LYS A 29 -1.47 12.27 -2.98
C LYS A 29 -1.54 13.75 -2.58
N LEU A 30 -2.39 14.09 -1.61
CA LEU A 30 -2.66 15.48 -1.22
C LEU A 30 -1.50 16.15 -0.49
N PHE A 31 -0.84 15.43 0.41
CA PHE A 31 0.17 16.00 1.29
C PHE A 31 1.61 15.73 0.84
N VAL A 32 1.80 14.80 -0.10
CA VAL A 32 3.14 14.45 -0.60
C VAL A 32 3.23 14.75 -2.09
N GLU A 33 2.51 14.01 -2.93
CA GLU A 33 2.67 14.11 -4.40
C GLU A 33 2.39 15.53 -4.93
N LEU A 34 1.26 16.13 -4.55
CA LEU A 34 0.90 17.48 -5.01
C LEU A 34 1.78 18.58 -4.42
N LYS A 35 2.37 18.38 -3.24
CA LYS A 35 3.24 19.37 -2.58
C LYS A 35 4.68 19.30 -3.07
N TYR A 36 5.12 18.12 -3.48
CA TYR A 36 6.49 17.85 -3.93
C TYR A 36 6.50 17.17 -5.31
N PRO A 37 5.94 17.81 -6.37
CA PRO A 37 5.72 17.18 -7.67
C PRO A 37 7.01 16.88 -8.44
N GLU A 38 8.10 17.59 -8.14
CA GLU A 38 9.43 17.35 -8.73
C GLU A 38 10.03 16.02 -8.27
N GLN A 39 9.53 15.48 -7.16
CA GLN A 39 9.92 14.16 -6.69
C GLN A 39 9.01 13.12 -7.32
N ASN A 40 9.60 12.14 -8.00
CA ASN A 40 8.85 11.15 -8.77
C ASN A 40 8.20 10.09 -7.86
N TRP A 41 7.02 10.37 -7.29
CA TRP A 41 6.31 9.50 -6.33
C TRP A 41 5.59 8.28 -6.94
N HIS A 42 5.78 8.02 -8.24
CA HIS A 42 5.04 6.97 -8.96
C HIS A 42 5.16 5.57 -8.34
N LEU A 43 6.23 5.27 -7.59
CA LEU A 43 6.37 3.98 -6.92
C LEU A 43 5.29 3.77 -5.85
N LEU A 44 4.86 4.82 -5.17
CA LEU A 44 3.79 4.75 -4.18
C LEU A 44 2.42 5.09 -4.80
N THR A 45 2.35 6.10 -5.67
CA THR A 45 1.08 6.64 -6.20
C THR A 45 0.52 5.88 -7.41
N ASP A 46 1.36 5.13 -8.12
CA ASP A 46 0.94 4.25 -9.22
C ASP A 46 1.31 2.78 -8.95
N ARG A 47 2.59 2.47 -8.76
CA ARG A 47 3.06 1.07 -8.69
C ARG A 47 2.46 0.36 -7.48
N LEU A 48 2.69 0.84 -6.25
CA LEU A 48 2.12 0.23 -5.04
C LEU A 48 0.59 0.37 -5.00
N TYR A 49 0.06 1.56 -5.33
CA TYR A 49 -1.38 1.83 -5.29
C TYR A 49 -2.18 0.96 -6.24
N LYS A 50 -1.75 0.83 -7.51
CA LYS A 50 -2.55 0.22 -8.57
C LYS A 50 -2.02 -1.16 -9.02
N ARG A 51 -0.70 -1.36 -8.95
CA ARG A 51 -0.01 -2.51 -9.54
C ARG A 51 0.72 -3.31 -8.46
N TYR A 52 2.03 -3.39 -8.56
CA TYR A 52 2.95 -4.06 -7.66
C TYR A 52 4.34 -3.40 -7.80
N LEU A 53 5.20 -3.57 -6.80
CA LEU A 53 6.60 -3.15 -6.85
C LEU A 53 7.46 -4.25 -7.48
N ARG A 54 8.27 -3.91 -8.49
CA ARG A 54 9.29 -4.81 -9.03
C ARG A 54 10.48 -4.91 -8.09
N GLN A 55 11.28 -5.96 -8.28
CA GLN A 55 12.43 -6.23 -7.43
C GLN A 55 13.43 -5.06 -7.43
N GLU A 56 13.72 -4.51 -8.61
CA GLU A 56 14.64 -3.39 -8.79
C GLU A 56 14.11 -2.06 -8.22
N GLU A 57 12.81 -1.96 -7.95
CA GLU A 57 12.14 -0.76 -7.43
C GLU A 57 12.08 -0.72 -5.88
N ILE A 58 12.43 -1.83 -5.20
CA ILE A 58 12.18 -2.00 -3.76
C ILE A 58 12.90 -0.93 -2.91
N GLU A 59 14.19 -0.71 -3.16
CA GLU A 59 14.98 0.20 -2.32
C GLU A 59 14.53 1.66 -2.49
N ASP A 60 14.19 2.06 -3.72
CA ASP A 60 13.64 3.38 -4.01
C ASP A 60 12.24 3.56 -3.39
N ALA A 61 11.38 2.52 -3.48
CA ALA A 61 10.06 2.55 -2.86
C ALA A 61 10.15 2.61 -1.32
N LYS A 62 11.12 1.92 -0.72
CA LYS A 62 11.42 1.98 0.71
C LYS A 62 11.85 3.39 1.12
N ALA A 63 12.75 4.00 0.36
CA ALA A 63 13.18 5.37 0.59
C ALA A 63 12.01 6.37 0.46
N GLN A 64 11.13 6.20 -0.53
CA GLN A 64 9.93 7.03 -0.66
C GLN A 64 8.98 6.86 0.52
N MET A 65 8.70 5.62 0.94
CA MET A 65 7.78 5.37 2.05
C MET A 65 8.30 5.94 3.36
N GLU A 66 9.61 5.84 3.63
CA GLU A 66 10.21 6.47 4.80
C GLU A 66 10.12 7.99 4.74
N GLN A 67 10.31 8.60 3.56
CA GLN A 67 10.11 10.04 3.42
C GLN A 67 8.65 10.46 3.66
N VAL A 68 7.68 9.70 3.17
CA VAL A 68 6.25 9.90 3.49
C VAL A 68 6.03 9.84 5.00
N ARG A 69 6.62 8.85 5.68
CA ARG A 69 6.53 8.72 7.14
C ARG A 69 7.09 9.96 7.85
N GLN A 70 8.26 10.44 7.46
CA GLN A 70 8.87 11.64 8.05
C GLN A 70 8.04 12.91 7.81
N LEU A 71 7.43 13.05 6.64
CA LEU A 71 6.48 14.14 6.37
C LEU A 71 5.24 14.01 7.27
N PHE A 72 4.70 12.80 7.43
CA PHE A 72 3.51 12.55 8.24
C PHE A 72 3.75 12.70 9.75
N MET A 73 4.99 12.58 10.23
CA MET A 73 5.37 12.89 11.62
C MET A 73 5.23 14.38 11.95
N ASN A 74 5.24 15.24 10.94
CA ASN A 74 5.10 16.69 11.08
C ASN A 74 3.73 17.20 10.60
N LEU A 75 2.80 16.29 10.32
CA LEU A 75 1.48 16.62 9.80
C LEU A 75 0.40 16.22 10.83
N PRO A 76 -0.21 17.21 11.50
CA PRO A 76 -1.30 16.92 12.44
C PRO A 76 -2.43 16.17 11.76
N SER A 77 -3.00 15.18 12.42
CA SER A 77 -4.16 14.42 11.93
C SER A 77 -5.37 15.32 11.68
N SER A 78 -5.51 16.42 12.43
CA SER A 78 -6.51 17.47 12.20
C SER A 78 -6.38 18.21 10.87
N SER A 79 -5.29 18.02 10.11
CA SER A 79 -5.12 18.58 8.77
C SER A 79 -5.94 17.85 7.71
N VAL A 80 -6.47 16.67 8.04
CA VAL A 80 -7.36 15.90 7.18
C VAL A 80 -8.80 16.21 7.61
N GLU A 81 -9.62 16.61 6.65
CA GLU A 81 -11.05 16.75 6.87
C GLU A 81 -11.72 15.38 6.85
N TRP A 82 -11.67 14.67 7.98
CA TRP A 82 -12.16 13.29 8.10
C TRP A 82 -13.64 13.12 7.75
N ASP A 83 -14.45 14.18 7.88
CA ASP A 83 -15.88 14.18 7.55
C ASP A 83 -16.15 14.34 6.03
N THR A 84 -15.21 14.92 5.27
CA THR A 84 -15.34 15.11 3.81
C THR A 84 -14.61 14.06 3.01
N VAL A 85 -13.51 13.51 3.54
CA VAL A 85 -12.98 12.24 3.04
C VAL A 85 -14.07 11.20 3.27
N ARG A 86 -14.40 10.40 2.24
CA ARG A 86 -15.50 9.43 2.26
C ARG A 86 -15.26 8.26 3.24
N LEU A 87 -15.11 8.55 4.52
CA LEU A 87 -15.34 7.60 5.60
C LEU A 87 -16.85 7.39 5.68
N ALA A 88 -17.41 6.69 4.69
CA ALA A 88 -18.69 6.06 4.87
C ALA A 88 -18.50 5.10 6.07
N ASN A 89 -19.01 5.53 7.23
CA ASN A 89 -18.93 4.87 8.52
C ASN A 89 -17.55 4.92 9.19
N VAL A 90 -17.23 6.06 9.84
CA VAL A 90 -16.12 6.17 10.82
C VAL A 90 -16.16 5.02 11.85
N GLU A 91 -17.35 4.52 12.21
CA GLU A 91 -17.55 3.38 13.11
C GLU A 91 -16.94 2.06 12.61
N GLU A 92 -16.70 1.95 11.30
CA GLU A 92 -16.15 0.74 10.66
C GLU A 92 -14.67 0.90 10.30
N SER A 93 -14.11 2.10 10.47
CA SER A 93 -12.69 2.37 10.24
C SER A 93 -11.83 1.63 11.26
N ARG A 94 -10.68 1.11 10.81
CA ARG A 94 -9.68 0.52 11.69
C ARG A 94 -8.57 1.49 12.09
N LEU A 95 -8.69 2.75 11.67
CA LEU A 95 -7.75 3.81 12.02
C LEU A 95 -8.10 4.37 13.41
N ASP A 96 -7.08 4.64 14.21
CA ASP A 96 -7.25 5.37 15.46
C ASP A 96 -7.00 6.86 15.19
N LEU A 97 -8.10 7.60 14.99
CA LEU A 97 -8.07 9.04 14.70
C LEU A 97 -7.79 9.90 15.94
N SER A 98 -7.64 9.29 17.13
CA SER A 98 -7.25 10.03 18.34
C SER A 98 -5.77 10.41 18.36
N PHE A 99 -4.95 9.77 17.51
CA PHE A 99 -3.55 10.10 17.40
C PHE A 99 -3.33 11.50 16.80
N PRO A 100 -2.36 12.28 17.33
CA PRO A 100 -2.18 13.67 16.95
C PRO A 100 -1.51 13.84 15.57
N MET A 101 -0.71 12.89 15.12
CA MET A 101 0.04 12.97 13.87
C MET A 101 -0.39 11.86 12.91
N LEU A 102 -0.38 12.16 11.60
CA LEU A 102 -0.73 11.16 10.58
C LEU A 102 0.21 9.96 10.57
N SER A 103 1.47 10.12 11.00
CA SER A 103 2.40 9.00 11.10
C SER A 103 1.92 7.94 12.07
N ASP A 104 1.24 8.35 13.14
CA ASP A 104 0.74 7.47 14.19
C ASP A 104 -0.60 6.84 13.77
N VAL A 105 -1.49 7.63 13.15
CA VAL A 105 -2.74 7.13 12.55
C VAL A 105 -2.46 6.00 11.55
N PHE A 106 -1.44 6.19 10.68
CA PHE A 106 -1.04 5.21 9.68
C PHE A 106 0.16 4.35 10.07
N PHE A 107 0.52 4.26 11.35
CA PHE A 107 1.72 3.53 11.80
C PHE A 107 1.76 2.09 11.26
N ARG A 108 0.61 1.40 11.30
CA ARG A 108 0.46 0.03 10.79
C ARG A 108 0.77 -0.10 9.30
N TYR A 109 0.55 0.94 8.51
CA TYR A 109 0.81 0.95 7.07
C TYR A 109 2.32 0.97 6.81
N PHE A 110 3.04 1.86 7.49
CA PHE A 110 4.50 1.94 7.37
C PHE A 110 5.18 0.64 7.84
N ASP A 111 4.71 0.07 8.95
CA ASP A 111 5.25 -1.18 9.50
C ASP A 111 4.93 -2.39 8.59
N ALA A 112 3.67 -2.51 8.14
CA ALA A 112 3.27 -3.56 7.21
C ALA A 112 4.02 -3.51 5.89
N PHE A 113 4.20 -2.31 5.32
CA PHE A 113 4.95 -2.12 4.08
C PHE A 113 6.41 -2.58 4.25
N SER A 114 7.06 -2.15 5.32
CA SER A 114 8.43 -2.54 5.64
C SER A 114 8.54 -4.06 5.80
N TYR A 115 7.60 -4.67 6.53
CA TYR A 115 7.56 -6.11 6.73
C TYR A 115 7.38 -6.90 5.42
N CYS A 116 6.44 -6.49 4.57
CA CYS A 116 6.19 -7.16 3.29
C CYS A 116 7.37 -6.99 2.31
N ILE A 117 8.06 -5.85 2.33
CA ILE A 117 9.31 -5.66 1.58
C ILE A 117 10.38 -6.64 2.03
N GLU A 118 10.66 -6.71 3.34
CA GLU A 118 11.70 -7.60 3.84
C GLU A 118 11.32 -9.07 3.61
N SER A 119 10.05 -9.42 3.76
CA SER A 119 9.55 -10.76 3.42
C SER A 119 9.76 -11.09 1.94
N ALA A 120 9.47 -10.18 1.02
CA ALA A 120 9.67 -10.39 -0.42
C ALA A 120 11.15 -10.58 -0.76
N LYS A 121 12.03 -9.79 -0.14
CA LYS A 121 13.49 -9.89 -0.30
C LYS A 121 14.01 -11.22 0.20
N VAL A 122 13.68 -11.60 1.43
CA VAL A 122 14.13 -12.86 2.05
C VAL A 122 13.63 -14.05 1.26
N ASN A 123 12.32 -14.10 0.93
CA ASN A 123 11.76 -15.19 0.12
C ASN A 123 12.54 -15.36 -1.19
N TYR A 124 12.79 -14.27 -1.91
CA TYR A 124 13.51 -14.36 -3.17
C TYR A 124 14.96 -14.80 -2.99
N GLU A 125 15.69 -14.24 -2.04
CA GLU A 125 17.08 -14.61 -1.82
C GLU A 125 17.23 -16.09 -1.45
N GLU A 126 16.31 -16.64 -0.65
CA GLU A 126 16.35 -18.05 -0.25
C GLU A 126 15.95 -19.02 -1.38
N PHE A 127 14.96 -18.65 -2.19
CA PHE A 127 14.37 -19.58 -3.16
C PHE A 127 14.76 -19.32 -4.62
N LYS A 128 15.45 -18.22 -4.96
CA LYS A 128 15.85 -17.90 -6.35
C LYS A 128 16.72 -18.95 -7.04
N SER A 129 17.32 -19.89 -6.29
CA SER A 129 18.08 -21.02 -6.85
C SER A 129 17.19 -22.17 -7.33
N TYR A 130 15.91 -22.19 -6.94
CA TYR A 130 14.98 -23.24 -7.31
C TYR A 130 14.51 -23.02 -8.75
N PRO A 131 14.43 -24.08 -9.57
CA PRO A 131 13.87 -23.98 -10.90
C PRO A 131 12.48 -23.34 -10.87
N ASP A 132 12.24 -22.39 -11.77
CA ASP A 132 10.96 -21.69 -11.96
C ASP A 132 10.50 -20.78 -10.81
N TYR A 133 11.28 -20.63 -9.74
CA TYR A 133 10.94 -19.67 -8.68
C TYR A 133 11.08 -18.23 -9.19
N LYS A 134 10.06 -17.41 -8.93
CA LYS A 134 10.01 -16.00 -9.34
C LYS A 134 9.86 -15.10 -8.11
N TYR A 135 10.34 -13.87 -8.25
CA TYR A 135 10.10 -12.83 -7.25
C TYR A 135 8.58 -12.65 -7.03
N GLU A 136 8.16 -12.73 -5.77
CA GLU A 136 6.78 -12.49 -5.32
C GLU A 136 6.66 -11.03 -4.85
N PRO A 137 6.05 -10.15 -5.66
CA PRO A 137 6.18 -8.71 -5.45
C PRO A 137 5.31 -8.16 -4.33
N VAL A 138 5.68 -6.97 -3.87
CA VAL A 138 4.86 -6.22 -2.91
C VAL A 138 3.70 -5.55 -3.64
N LYS A 139 2.46 -5.80 -3.19
CA LYS A 139 1.23 -5.23 -3.78
C LYS A 139 0.12 -5.05 -2.74
N VAL A 140 -0.86 -4.21 -3.07
CA VAL A 140 -2.12 -4.08 -2.31
C VAL A 140 -3.08 -5.19 -2.73
N VAL A 141 -3.64 -5.90 -1.76
CA VAL A 141 -4.52 -7.07 -1.98
C VAL A 141 -5.78 -7.01 -1.13
N ILE A 142 -6.84 -7.69 -1.57
CA ILE A 142 -7.98 -8.04 -0.72
C ILE A 142 -7.55 -9.17 0.21
N THR A 143 -7.74 -9.05 1.52
CA THR A 143 -7.31 -10.06 2.51
C THR A 143 -8.42 -11.06 2.87
N ASP A 144 -9.67 -10.78 2.48
CA ASP A 144 -10.79 -11.67 2.75
C ASP A 144 -10.79 -12.89 1.82
N MET A 145 -11.05 -14.07 2.40
CA MET A 145 -11.30 -15.29 1.63
C MET A 145 -12.74 -15.33 1.12
N PRO A 146 -13.01 -15.82 -0.11
CA PRO A 146 -12.06 -16.46 -1.03
C PRO A 146 -11.30 -15.50 -1.96
N LEU A 147 -11.64 -14.20 -1.98
CA LEU A 147 -11.11 -13.22 -2.94
C LEU A 147 -9.58 -13.08 -2.87
N TYR A 148 -8.99 -13.25 -1.69
CA TYR A 148 -7.53 -13.29 -1.54
C TYR A 148 -6.90 -14.40 -2.40
N MET A 149 -7.49 -15.60 -2.46
CA MET A 149 -6.95 -16.69 -3.30
C MET A 149 -6.97 -16.30 -4.77
N GLU A 150 -8.05 -15.68 -5.24
CA GLU A 150 -8.15 -15.21 -6.63
C GLU A 150 -7.08 -14.17 -6.94
N ASP A 151 -6.79 -13.25 -6.02
CA ASP A 151 -5.74 -12.23 -6.19
C ASP A 151 -4.32 -12.83 -6.24
N GLN A 152 -4.07 -13.90 -5.48
CA GLN A 152 -2.78 -14.61 -5.48
C GLN A 152 -2.52 -15.35 -6.79
N TYR A 153 -3.56 -15.81 -7.49
CA TYR A 153 -3.42 -16.45 -8.80
C TYR A 153 -3.39 -15.46 -9.97
N ARG A 154 -3.62 -14.17 -9.73
CA ARG A 154 -3.58 -13.15 -10.78
C ARG A 154 -2.16 -12.94 -11.30
N SER A 155 -2.01 -12.96 -12.61
CA SER A 155 -0.69 -12.83 -13.25
C SER A 155 -0.19 -11.39 -13.20
N LEU A 156 1.14 -11.19 -13.20
CA LEU A 156 1.73 -9.84 -13.20
C LEU A 156 1.42 -9.09 -14.51
N GLU A 157 1.26 -9.81 -15.61
CA GLU A 157 0.86 -9.27 -16.91
C GLU A 157 -0.54 -8.62 -16.84
N GLU A 158 -1.47 -9.15 -16.03
CA GLU A 158 -2.77 -8.52 -15.81
C GLU A 158 -2.65 -7.19 -15.05
N TYR A 159 -1.71 -7.08 -14.10
CA TYR A 159 -1.40 -5.80 -13.44
C TYR A 159 -0.70 -4.83 -14.38
N ASP A 160 0.21 -5.30 -15.22
CA ASP A 160 0.90 -4.47 -16.22
C ASP A 160 -0.06 -3.97 -17.32
N ALA A 161 -1.13 -4.72 -17.62
CA ALA A 161 -2.16 -4.34 -18.58
C ALA A 161 -3.13 -3.25 -18.10
N LEU A 162 -3.13 -2.90 -16.80
CA LEU A 162 -3.99 -1.83 -16.27
C LEU A 162 -3.68 -0.49 -16.95
N SER A 163 -4.71 0.17 -17.48
CA SER A 163 -4.61 1.53 -18.03
C SER A 163 -4.61 2.61 -16.94
N PRO A 164 -4.30 3.87 -17.28
CA PRO A 164 -4.42 4.99 -16.34
C PRO A 164 -5.82 5.18 -15.76
N ASP A 165 -6.87 4.87 -16.53
CA ASP A 165 -8.28 5.05 -16.12
C ASP A 165 -8.85 3.81 -15.40
N ASP A 166 -8.14 2.69 -15.44
CA ASP A 166 -8.54 1.47 -14.74
C ASP A 166 -8.43 1.61 -13.23
N LEU A 167 -9.45 1.10 -12.52
CA LEU A 167 -9.38 0.93 -11.07
C LEU A 167 -8.35 -0.17 -10.72
N PRO A 168 -7.57 0.00 -9.63
CA PRO A 168 -6.80 -1.07 -9.02
C PRO A 168 -7.67 -2.30 -8.73
N PHE A 169 -7.12 -3.51 -8.86
CA PHE A 169 -7.89 -4.72 -8.62
C PHE A 169 -8.48 -4.82 -7.21
N TRP A 170 -7.78 -4.32 -6.19
CA TRP A 170 -8.28 -4.32 -4.81
C TRP A 170 -9.47 -3.36 -4.58
N LEU A 171 -9.75 -2.49 -5.56
CA LEU A 171 -10.95 -1.63 -5.59
C LEU A 171 -12.08 -2.16 -6.46
N ARG A 172 -11.85 -3.20 -7.28
CA ARG A 172 -12.86 -3.80 -8.16
C ARG A 172 -13.78 -4.72 -7.39
#